data_AF-A0A7S0PQX2-F1
#
_entry.id   AF-A0A7S0PQX2-F1
#
_cell.length_a   1.000
_cell.length_b   1.000
_cell.length_c   1.000
_cell.angle_alpha   90.00
_cell.angle_beta   90.00
_cell.angle_gamma   90.00
#
_symmetry.space_group_name_H-M   'P 1'
#
loop_
_entity.id
_entity.type
_entity.pdbx_description
1 polymer ?
#
loop_
_entity_poly.entity_id
_entity_poly.type
_entity_poly.pdbx_seq_one_letter_code
_entity_poly.pdbx_strand_id
1 'polypeptide(L)'
;RDVNPLTDAVASHLDPEVPTLIVSECCLSYLEPEHAEAVVRWCAKVTSSCEASAFVLYDPINPADAFGRQMMMNVAARGSPLRGILGSAEEQADRMRRCGFKNAGCVDMNGTWDYLTRRNASDVARVVR
;
A
#
# COMPACT_ATOMS: atom_id res chain seq x y z
N ARG A 1 -11.42 -12.26 -3.05
CA ARG A 1 -11.57 -12.26 -1.59
C ARG A 1 -12.76 -11.37 -1.33
N ASP A 2 -13.75 -11.91 -0.64
CA ASP A 2 -14.95 -11.14 -0.31
C ASP A 2 -14.57 -9.99 0.64
N VAL A 3 -15.01 -8.77 0.31
CA VAL A 3 -14.78 -7.56 1.11
C VAL A 3 -15.99 -7.24 2.00
N ASN A 4 -17.14 -7.90 1.81
CA ASN A 4 -18.32 -7.66 2.62
C ASN A 4 -18.07 -7.82 4.13
N PRO A 5 -17.30 -8.84 4.61
CA PRO A 5 -16.99 -8.97 6.03
C PRO A 5 -16.19 -7.79 6.60
N LEU A 6 -15.47 -7.03 5.77
CA LEU A 6 -14.74 -5.84 6.22
C LEU A 6 -15.71 -4.74 6.65
N THR A 7 -16.78 -4.52 5.90
CA THR A 7 -17.81 -3.53 6.24
C THR A 7 -18.42 -3.83 7.59
N ASP A 8 -18.81 -5.08 7.83
CA ASP A 8 -19.42 -5.50 9.09
C ASP A 8 -18.43 -5.35 10.26
N ALA A 9 -17.16 -5.70 10.05
CA ALA A 9 -16.11 -5.60 11.07
C ALA A 9 -15.82 -4.16 11.51
N VAL A 10 -15.99 -3.18 10.63
CA VAL A 10 -15.69 -1.77 10.93
C VAL A 10 -16.94 -0.92 11.19
N ALA A 11 -18.15 -1.45 10.97
CA ALA A 11 -19.40 -0.68 11.02
C ALA A 11 -19.62 0.08 12.34
N SER A 12 -19.19 -0.47 13.48
CA SER A 12 -19.29 0.17 14.80
C SER A 12 -18.10 1.06 15.16
N HIS A 13 -17.07 1.11 14.32
CA HIS A 13 -15.79 1.74 14.61
C HIS A 13 -15.37 2.80 13.59
N LEU A 14 -16.01 2.84 12.43
CA LEU A 14 -15.72 3.76 11.36
C LEU A 14 -16.92 4.69 11.15
N ASP A 15 -16.73 5.98 11.42
CA ASP A 15 -17.65 7.04 11.02
C ASP A 15 -17.22 7.56 9.62
N PRO A 16 -18.04 7.39 8.58
CA PRO A 16 -17.69 7.83 7.22
C PRO A 16 -17.53 9.35 7.08
N GLU A 17 -18.11 10.14 7.99
CA GLU A 17 -18.14 11.60 7.88
C GLU A 17 -16.88 12.27 8.44
N VAL A 18 -16.02 11.54 9.16
CA VAL A 18 -14.77 12.09 9.73
C VAL A 18 -13.54 11.72 8.89
N PRO A 19 -12.47 12.55 8.90
CA PRO A 19 -11.25 12.26 8.16
C PRO A 19 -10.62 10.93 8.62
N THR A 20 -10.50 9.97 7.70
CA THR A 20 -9.95 8.65 7.98
C THR A 20 -8.64 8.44 7.24
N LEU A 21 -7.59 8.03 7.96
CA LEU A 21 -6.34 7.56 7.38
C LEU A 21 -6.32 6.04 7.35
N ILE A 22 -6.31 5.46 6.16
CA ILE A 22 -6.14 4.02 5.95
C ILE A 22 -4.66 3.73 5.73
N VAL A 23 -4.12 2.76 6.47
CA VAL A 23 -2.73 2.32 6.32
C VAL A 23 -2.72 0.85 5.90
N SER A 24 -2.03 0.57 4.80
CA SER A 24 -1.71 -0.78 4.36
C SER A 24 -0.21 -0.92 4.26
N GLU A 25 0.39 -1.60 5.23
CA GLU A 25 1.83 -1.81 5.31
C GLU A 25 2.15 -3.30 5.11
N CYS A 26 2.76 -3.63 3.98
CA CYS A 26 3.09 -5.00 3.57
C CYS A 26 1.86 -5.94 3.57
N CYS A 27 0.72 -5.48 3.03
CA CYS A 27 -0.53 -6.25 3.07
C CYS A 27 -1.03 -6.67 1.67
N LEU A 28 -1.15 -5.73 0.73
CA LEU A 28 -1.85 -6.00 -0.53
C LEU A 28 -1.03 -6.90 -1.46
N SER A 29 0.30 -6.89 -1.34
CA SER A 29 1.21 -7.76 -2.09
C SER A 29 0.97 -9.27 -1.87
N TYR A 30 0.31 -9.66 -0.78
CA TYR A 30 -0.08 -11.05 -0.50
C TYR A 30 -1.39 -11.48 -1.15
N LEU A 31 -2.13 -10.56 -1.75
CA LEU A 31 -3.40 -10.84 -2.42
C LEU A 31 -3.17 -11.00 -3.92
N GLU A 32 -4.02 -11.79 -4.57
CA GLU A 32 -4.13 -11.74 -6.03
C GLU A 32 -4.55 -10.32 -6.47
N PRO A 33 -4.11 -9.83 -7.64
CA PRO A 33 -4.34 -8.45 -8.07
C PRO A 33 -5.81 -8.00 -7.97
N GLU A 34 -6.75 -8.84 -8.39
CA GLU A 34 -8.18 -8.54 -8.39
C GLU A 34 -8.72 -8.38 -6.96
N HIS A 35 -8.16 -9.12 -6.02
CA HIS A 35 -8.52 -9.06 -4.61
C HIS A 35 -7.92 -7.83 -3.93
N ALA A 36 -6.68 -7.47 -4.25
CA ALA A 36 -6.08 -6.23 -3.79
C ALA A 36 -6.89 -5.02 -4.29
N GLU A 37 -7.26 -4.99 -5.57
CA GLU A 37 -8.10 -3.92 -6.11
C GLU A 37 -9.49 -3.86 -5.47
N ALA A 38 -10.10 -5.01 -5.16
CA ALA A 38 -11.38 -5.04 -4.45
C ALA A 38 -11.28 -4.35 -3.07
N VAL A 39 -10.19 -4.60 -2.33
CA VAL A 39 -9.94 -3.93 -1.03
C VAL A 39 -9.73 -2.43 -1.22
N VAL A 40 -8.93 -2.01 -2.21
CA VAL A 40 -8.69 -0.58 -2.46
C VAL A 40 -9.99 0.14 -2.86
N ARG A 41 -10.83 -0.47 -3.72
CA ARG A 41 -12.16 0.07 -4.09
C ARG A 41 -13.09 0.16 -2.88
N TRP A 42 -13.06 -0.85 -2.01
CA TRP A 42 -13.82 -0.82 -0.76
C TRP A 42 -13.36 0.34 0.14
N CYS A 43 -12.05 0.51 0.33
CA CYS A 43 -11.48 1.62 1.09
C CYS A 43 -11.91 2.99 0.53
N ALA A 44 -11.80 3.18 -0.79
CA ALA A 44 -12.22 4.42 -1.45
C ALA A 44 -13.72 4.72 -1.22
N LYS A 45 -14.55 3.67 -1.22
CA LYS A 45 -16.00 3.79 -0.99
C LYS A 45 -16.31 4.14 0.47
N VAL A 46 -15.70 3.48 1.44
CA VAL A 46 -16.02 3.74 2.87
C VAL A 46 -15.54 5.11 3.34
N THR A 47 -14.54 5.70 2.68
CA THR A 47 -14.05 7.06 2.98
C THR A 47 -14.61 8.13 2.05
N SER A 48 -15.58 7.82 1.17
CA SER A 48 -16.00 8.76 0.13
C SER A 48 -16.74 10.00 0.64
N SER A 49 -17.32 9.92 1.85
CA SER A 49 -18.07 11.03 2.45
C SER A 49 -17.17 12.16 2.97
N CYS A 50 -15.91 11.88 3.30
CA CYS A 50 -15.00 12.88 3.85
C CYS A 50 -13.76 13.06 2.96
N GLU A 51 -13.68 14.18 2.24
CA GLU A 51 -12.59 14.47 1.29
C GLU A 51 -11.19 14.57 1.93
N ALA A 52 -11.11 14.81 3.25
CA ALA A 52 -9.86 14.86 4.00
C ALA A 52 -9.30 13.45 4.33
N SER A 53 -9.97 12.39 3.92
CA SER A 53 -9.50 11.01 4.11
C SER A 53 -8.38 10.65 3.14
N ALA A 54 -7.48 9.76 3.56
CA ALA A 54 -6.33 9.35 2.78
C ALA A 54 -6.03 7.85 2.94
N PHE A 55 -5.33 7.29 1.96
CA PHE A 55 -4.81 5.93 2.01
C PHE A 55 -3.29 5.98 1.82
N VAL A 56 -2.54 5.43 2.77
CA VAL A 56 -1.09 5.23 2.70
C VAL A 56 -0.78 3.75 2.49
N LEU A 57 -0.01 3.46 1.45
CA LEU A 57 0.37 2.12 1.04
C LEU A 57 1.88 1.97 1.02
N TYR A 58 2.37 0.92 1.66
CA TYR A 58 3.74 0.44 1.56
C TYR A 58 3.70 -1.05 1.18
N ASP A 59 4.29 -1.41 0.05
CA ASP A 59 4.39 -2.79 -0.42
C ASP A 59 5.64 -2.96 -1.30
N PRO A 60 6.16 -4.19 -1.46
CA PRO A 60 7.22 -4.47 -2.42
C PRO A 60 6.81 -4.15 -3.87
N ILE A 61 7.79 -3.88 -4.72
CA ILE A 61 7.65 -3.63 -6.16
C ILE A 61 8.74 -4.39 -6.95
N ASN A 62 8.72 -4.31 -8.28
CA ASN A 62 9.74 -4.83 -9.20
C ASN A 62 9.99 -6.35 -9.06
N PRO A 63 8.96 -7.22 -9.21
CA PRO A 63 9.10 -8.65 -8.98
C PRO A 63 9.94 -9.34 -10.06
N ALA A 64 10.12 -8.67 -11.20
CA ALA A 64 10.74 -9.23 -12.40
C ALA A 64 12.26 -9.13 -12.42
N ASP A 65 12.90 -8.31 -11.57
CA ASP A 65 14.36 -8.21 -11.53
C ASP A 65 15.00 -9.36 -10.73
N ALA A 66 16.34 -9.41 -10.67
CA ALA A 66 17.03 -10.49 -9.97
C ALA A 66 16.74 -10.50 -8.45
N PHE A 67 16.62 -9.32 -7.84
CA PHE A 67 16.29 -9.18 -6.42
C PHE A 67 14.85 -9.58 -6.14
N GLY A 68 13.90 -9.08 -6.93
CA GLY A 68 12.49 -9.38 -6.86
C GLY A 68 12.20 -10.87 -7.01
N ARG A 69 12.78 -11.54 -8.00
CA ARG A 69 12.64 -13.00 -8.16
C ARG A 69 13.15 -13.76 -6.95
N GLN A 70 14.32 -13.39 -6.43
CA GLN A 70 14.90 -14.02 -5.25
C GLN A 70 14.04 -13.77 -3.99
N MET A 71 13.51 -12.56 -3.82
CA MET A 71 12.59 -12.20 -2.75
C MET A 71 11.32 -13.06 -2.80
N MET A 72 10.68 -13.18 -3.97
CA MET A 72 9.49 -14.01 -4.13
C MET A 72 9.75 -15.47 -3.80
N MET A 73 10.85 -16.05 -4.32
CA MET A 73 11.25 -17.42 -4.01
C MET A 73 11.47 -17.63 -2.50
N ASN A 74 12.19 -16.70 -1.87
CA ASN A 74 12.52 -16.75 -0.45
C ASN A 74 11.26 -16.67 0.44
N VAL A 75 10.36 -15.75 0.13
CA VAL A 75 9.14 -15.53 0.91
C VAL A 75 8.14 -16.67 0.68
N ALA A 76 8.03 -17.19 -0.55
CA ALA A 76 7.25 -18.39 -0.86
C ALA A 76 7.78 -19.65 -0.15
N ALA A 77 9.09 -19.84 -0.04
CA ALA A 77 9.70 -20.97 0.67
C ALA A 77 9.37 -21.00 2.18
N ARG A 78 8.91 -19.88 2.75
CA ARG A 78 8.41 -19.78 4.13
C ARG A 78 6.89 -19.99 4.25
N GLY A 79 6.24 -20.41 3.17
CA GLY A 79 4.79 -20.65 3.15
C GLY A 79 3.93 -19.40 3.00
N SER A 80 4.53 -18.25 2.64
CA SER A 80 3.82 -16.97 2.53
C SER A 80 4.04 -16.33 1.15
N PRO A 81 3.56 -16.90 0.04
CA PRO A 81 3.85 -16.38 -1.29
C PRO A 81 3.28 -14.98 -1.49
N LEU A 82 4.09 -14.10 -2.10
CA LEU A 82 3.65 -12.80 -2.61
C LEU A 82 2.96 -13.03 -3.96
N ARG A 83 1.72 -12.56 -4.11
CA ARG A 83 0.81 -12.92 -5.21
C ARG A 83 0.50 -11.76 -6.15
N GLY A 84 0.58 -10.52 -5.67
CA GLY A 84 0.11 -9.33 -6.39
C GLY A 84 1.10 -8.17 -6.36
N ILE A 85 2.42 -8.45 -6.43
CA ILE A 85 3.44 -7.41 -6.52
C ILE A 85 3.35 -6.75 -7.90
N LEU A 86 3.36 -5.41 -7.93
CA LEU A 86 3.38 -4.60 -9.15
C LEU A 86 4.79 -4.26 -9.61
N GLY A 87 4.92 -3.93 -10.90
CA GLY A 87 6.18 -3.69 -11.59
C GLY A 87 6.88 -2.39 -11.23
N SER A 88 6.19 -1.43 -10.59
CA SER A 88 6.76 -0.14 -10.17
C SER A 88 5.90 0.54 -9.11
N ALA A 89 6.42 1.64 -8.54
CA ALA A 89 5.66 2.51 -7.65
C ALA A 89 4.53 3.26 -8.40
N GLU A 90 4.76 3.63 -9.66
CA GLU A 90 3.79 4.29 -10.51
C GLU A 90 2.57 3.40 -10.79
N GLU A 91 2.79 2.10 -11.01
CA GLU A 91 1.69 1.14 -11.17
C GLU A 91 0.81 1.06 -9.91
N GLN A 92 1.39 1.24 -8.72
CA GLN A 92 0.63 1.34 -7.47
C GLN A 92 -0.24 2.60 -7.47
N ALA A 93 0.31 3.76 -7.82
CA ALA A 93 -0.46 5.00 -7.91
C ALA A 93 -1.59 4.89 -8.94
N ASP A 94 -1.35 4.24 -10.08
CA ASP A 94 -2.37 3.99 -11.09
C ASP A 94 -3.46 3.05 -10.58
N ARG A 95 -3.11 2.01 -9.81
CA ARG A 95 -4.09 1.15 -9.13
C ARG A 95 -5.00 1.97 -8.21
N MET A 96 -4.43 2.87 -7.39
CA MET A 96 -5.22 3.72 -6.49
C MET A 96 -6.21 4.58 -7.28
N ARG A 97 -5.77 5.20 -8.38
CA ARG A 97 -6.63 6.02 -9.26
C ARG A 97 -7.76 5.19 -9.89
N ARG A 98 -7.43 4.03 -10.47
CA ARG A 98 -8.42 3.09 -11.04
C ARG A 98 -9.44 2.61 -10.01
N CYS A 99 -9.06 2.56 -8.74
CA CYS A 99 -9.91 2.10 -7.65
C CYS A 99 -10.73 3.21 -6.96
N GLY A 100 -10.71 4.44 -7.46
CA GLY A 100 -11.61 5.51 -7.03
C GLY A 100 -10.96 6.64 -6.22
N PHE A 101 -9.65 6.60 -5.97
CA PHE A 101 -8.95 7.73 -5.36
C PHE A 101 -8.70 8.84 -6.40
N LYS A 102 -9.19 10.06 -6.15
CA LYS A 102 -9.05 11.21 -7.07
C LYS A 102 -7.58 11.57 -7.33
N ASN A 103 -6.76 11.54 -6.27
CA ASN A 103 -5.35 11.86 -6.31
C ASN A 103 -4.55 10.67 -5.77
N ALA A 104 -3.45 10.34 -6.43
CA ALA A 104 -2.48 9.36 -5.96
C ALA A 104 -1.08 9.81 -6.35
N GLY A 105 -0.12 9.58 -5.46
CA GLY A 105 1.31 9.79 -5.70
C GLY A 105 2.09 8.61 -5.14
N CYS A 106 3.33 8.49 -5.55
CA CYS A 106 4.20 7.39 -5.15
C CYS A 106 5.65 7.87 -5.11
N VAL A 107 6.45 7.15 -4.33
CA VAL A 107 7.90 7.27 -4.28
C VAL A 107 8.42 5.90 -3.81
N ASP A 108 9.53 5.44 -4.38
CA ASP A 108 10.18 4.23 -3.87
C ASP A 108 10.97 4.54 -2.58
N MET A 109 11.46 3.50 -1.91
CA MET A 109 12.16 3.68 -0.63
C MET A 109 13.54 4.32 -0.79
N ASN A 110 14.18 4.24 -1.96
CA ASN A 110 15.43 4.94 -2.21
C ASN A 110 15.18 6.45 -2.36
N GLY A 111 14.16 6.85 -3.12
CA GLY A 111 13.74 8.25 -3.22
C GLY A 111 13.28 8.82 -1.88
N THR A 112 12.58 8.02 -1.07
CA THR A 112 12.20 8.38 0.30
C THR A 112 13.44 8.60 1.18
N TRP A 113 14.39 7.67 1.12
CA TRP A 113 15.66 7.77 1.85
C TRP A 113 16.45 9.02 1.45
N ASP A 114 16.61 9.28 0.16
CA ASP A 114 17.32 10.45 -0.36
C ASP A 114 16.65 11.77 0.03
N TYR A 115 15.32 11.79 0.08
CA TYR A 115 14.56 12.94 0.56
C TYR A 115 14.81 13.20 2.05
N LEU A 116 14.65 12.16 2.89
CA LEU A 116 14.81 12.28 4.34
C LEU A 116 16.24 12.65 4.73
N THR A 117 17.24 12.06 4.06
CA THR A 117 18.66 12.35 4.29
C THR A 117 19.01 13.81 3.98
N ARG A 118 18.47 14.35 2.88
CA ARG A 118 18.67 15.78 2.55
C ARG A 118 17.93 16.71 3.49
N ARG A 119 16.79 16.30 4.03
CA ARG A 119 15.92 17.13 4.86
C ARG A 119 16.42 17.25 6.31
N ASN A 120 16.94 16.17 6.89
CA ASN A 120 17.49 16.20 8.24
C ASN A 120 18.61 15.15 8.42
N ALA A 121 19.85 15.55 8.12
CA ALA A 121 21.02 14.69 8.26
C ALA A 121 21.23 14.17 9.70
N SER A 122 20.75 14.89 10.72
CA SER A 122 20.88 14.48 12.12
C SER A 122 19.94 13.33 12.50
N ASP A 123 18.78 13.22 11.86
CA ASP A 123 17.86 12.10 12.05
C ASP A 123 18.41 10.82 11.41
N VAL A 124 19.02 10.93 10.23
CA VAL A 124 19.67 9.79 9.55
C VAL A 124 20.84 9.25 10.37
N ALA A 125 21.62 10.12 11.00
CA ALA A 125 22.72 9.72 11.88
C ALA A 125 22.29 8.87 13.10
N ARG A 126 20.98 8.80 13.42
CA ARG A 126 20.45 7.93 14.48
C ARG A 126 20.19 6.50 14.01
N VAL A 127 19.96 6.28 12.73
CA VAL A 127 19.52 4.99 12.16
C VAL A 127 20.67 4.23 11.50
N VAL A 128 21.77 4.92 11.15
CA VAL A 128 22.96 4.36 10.48
C VAL A 128 24.08 3.99 11.47
N ARG A 129 23.76 3.83 12.77
CA ARG A 129 24.75 3.44 13.79
C ARG A 129 24.95 1.93 13.88
#